data_AF-A0A354USJ1-F1
#
_entry.id   AF-A0A354USJ1-F1
#
_cell.length_a   1.000
_cell.length_b   1.000
_cell.length_c   1.000
_cell.angle_alpha   90.00
_cell.angle_beta   90.00
_cell.angle_gamma   90.00
#
_symmetry.space_group_name_H-M   'P 1'
#
loop_
_entity.id
_entity.type
_entity.pdbx_description
1 polymer ?
#
loop_
_entity_poly.entity_id
_entity_poly.type
_entity_poly.pdbx_seq_one_letter_code
_entity_poly.pdbx_strand_id
1 'polypeptide(L)'
;MDKAKETIGKINHVISTIGTWLFRLRKPVMAAPVVYYAVKLAQYNQTHLPEQVGVNLQSTGEFAQYISRNLAVMGPLALTGGCLILMFCSRKAMYSWAISIFTLTLPLLLLLSNAYPT
;
A
#
# COMPACT_ATOMS: atom_id res chain seq x y z
N MET A 1 1.29 -48.07 -23.91
CA MET A 1 1.26 -46.62 -24.20
C MET A 1 0.40 -45.85 -23.19
N ASP A 2 -0.45 -46.51 -22.42
CA ASP A 2 -1.42 -45.89 -21.50
C ASP A 2 -0.80 -45.27 -20.25
N LYS A 3 0.24 -45.90 -19.66
CA LYS A 3 0.97 -45.35 -18.51
C LYS A 3 1.68 -44.01 -18.82
N ALA A 4 2.15 -43.83 -20.05
CA ALA A 4 2.77 -42.58 -20.49
C ALA A 4 1.73 -41.45 -20.60
N LYS A 5 0.55 -41.75 -21.17
CA LYS A 5 -0.58 -40.78 -21.22
C LYS A 5 -1.09 -40.39 -19.83
N GLU A 6 -1.18 -41.35 -18.91
CA GLU A 6 -1.60 -41.09 -17.52
C GLU A 6 -0.61 -40.16 -16.79
N THR A 7 0.69 -40.39 -16.99
CA THR A 7 1.76 -39.58 -16.38
C THR A 7 1.79 -38.16 -16.95
N ILE A 8 1.64 -38.02 -18.27
CA ILE A 8 1.54 -36.71 -18.94
C ILE A 8 0.30 -35.94 -18.45
N GLY A 9 -0.83 -36.63 -18.24
CA GLY A 9 -2.04 -36.03 -17.69
C GLY A 9 -1.84 -35.47 -16.27
N LYS A 10 -1.18 -36.22 -15.39
CA LYS A 10 -0.84 -35.76 -14.02
C LYS A 10 0.08 -34.54 -14.05
N ILE A 11 1.10 -34.55 -14.90
CA ILE A 11 2.04 -33.42 -15.06
C ILE A 11 1.31 -32.16 -15.54
N ASN A 12 0.45 -32.27 -16.55
CA ASN A 12 -0.34 -31.13 -17.04
C ASN A 12 -1.29 -30.56 -15.97
N HIS A 13 -1.88 -31.44 -15.14
CA HIS A 13 -2.73 -30.99 -14.03
C HIS A 13 -1.91 -30.24 -12.96
N VAL A 14 -0.70 -30.72 -12.62
CA VAL A 14 0.19 -30.06 -11.67
C VAL A 14 0.66 -28.70 -12.22
N ILE A 15 1.07 -28.64 -13.49
CA ILE A 15 1.48 -27.38 -14.14
C ILE A 15 0.32 -26.36 -14.17
N SER A 16 -0.89 -26.80 -14.52
CA SER A 16 -2.09 -25.94 -14.50
C SER A 16 -2.41 -25.42 -13.10
N THR A 17 -2.29 -26.29 -12.08
CA THR A 17 -2.52 -25.92 -10.69
C THR A 17 -1.48 -24.89 -10.21
N ILE A 18 -0.19 -25.14 -10.49
CA ILE A 18 0.91 -24.22 -10.15
C ILE A 18 0.74 -22.89 -10.89
N GLY A 19 0.41 -22.92 -12.18
CA GLY A 19 0.17 -21.71 -12.97
C GLY A 19 -0.97 -20.87 -12.39
N THR A 20 -2.06 -21.50 -11.98
CA THR A 20 -3.20 -20.82 -11.33
C THR A 20 -2.81 -20.25 -9.96
N TRP A 21 -1.97 -20.97 -9.21
CA TRP A 21 -1.45 -20.53 -7.91
C TRP A 21 -0.50 -19.34 -8.04
N LEU A 22 0.40 -19.36 -9.04
CA LEU A 22 1.30 -18.25 -9.37
C LEU A 22 0.50 -16.99 -9.79
N PHE A 23 -0.57 -17.18 -10.56
CA PHE A 23 -1.47 -16.10 -10.97
C PHE A 23 -2.20 -15.47 -9.77
N ARG A 24 -2.54 -16.29 -8.76
CA ARG A 24 -3.10 -15.83 -7.48
C ARG A 24 -2.07 -15.09 -6.62
N LEU A 25 -0.82 -15.56 -6.59
CA LEU A 25 0.29 -14.94 -5.84
C LEU A 25 0.71 -13.56 -6.35
N ARG A 26 0.40 -13.22 -7.61
CA ARG A 26 0.71 -11.91 -8.19
C ARG A 26 0.23 -10.74 -7.30
N LYS A 27 -0.97 -10.83 -6.74
CA LYS A 27 -1.56 -9.77 -5.93
C LYS A 27 -0.83 -9.55 -4.60
N PRO A 28 -0.61 -10.57 -3.74
CA PRO A 28 0.13 -10.40 -2.50
C PRO A 28 1.60 -10.01 -2.73
N VAL A 29 2.25 -10.51 -3.79
CA VAL A 29 3.63 -10.11 -4.14
C VAL A 29 3.71 -8.62 -4.46
N MET A 30 2.74 -8.08 -5.20
CA MET A 30 2.67 -6.64 -5.49
C MET A 30 2.28 -5.81 -4.26
N ALA A 31 1.42 -6.33 -3.37
CA ALA A 31 1.00 -5.64 -2.15
C ALA A 31 2.11 -5.56 -1.07
N ALA A 32 2.98 -6.56 -0.98
CA ALA A 32 4.02 -6.67 0.04
C ALA A 32 4.91 -5.41 0.21
N PRO A 33 5.50 -4.82 -0.85
CA PRO A 33 6.29 -3.60 -0.69
C PRO A 33 5.47 -2.42 -0.19
N VAL A 34 4.23 -2.25 -0.68
CA VAL A 34 3.34 -1.16 -0.25
C VAL A 34 3.03 -1.27 1.24
N VAL A 35 2.69 -2.47 1.71
CA VAL A 35 2.43 -2.71 3.14
C VAL A 35 3.67 -2.42 3.98
N TYR A 36 4.84 -2.88 3.55
CA TYR A 36 6.09 -2.65 4.28
C TYR A 36 6.39 -1.15 4.44
N TYR A 37 6.33 -0.39 3.35
CA TYR A 37 6.59 1.06 3.40
C TYR A 37 5.49 1.83 4.14
N ALA A 38 4.22 1.44 4.00
CA ALA A 38 3.10 2.05 4.74
C ALA A 38 3.31 1.96 6.25
N VAL A 39 3.65 0.76 6.75
CA VAL A 39 3.86 0.52 8.17
C VAL A 39 5.13 1.23 8.65
N LYS A 40 6.23 1.16 7.89
CA LYS A 40 7.48 1.87 8.24
C LYS A 40 7.29 3.38 8.32
N LEU A 41 6.61 3.99 7.36
CA LEU A 41 6.33 5.43 7.36
C LEU A 41 5.38 5.82 8.49
N ALA A 42 4.36 5.01 8.77
CA ALA A 42 3.47 5.27 9.89
C ALA A 42 4.19 5.21 11.25
N GLN A 43 5.06 4.22 11.45
CA GLN A 43 5.89 4.12 12.65
C GLN A 43 6.84 5.32 12.79
N TYR A 44 7.47 5.73 11.70
CA TYR A 44 8.36 6.89 11.70
C TYR A 44 7.62 8.19 12.02
N ASN A 45 6.49 8.41 11.37
CA ASN A 45 5.67 9.60 11.58
C ASN A 45 5.06 9.65 12.98
N GLN A 46 4.73 8.51 13.58
CA GLN A 46 4.22 8.46 14.95
C GLN A 46 5.23 9.00 15.97
N THR A 47 6.54 8.84 15.71
CA THR A 47 7.60 9.28 16.62
C THR A 47 8.15 10.67 16.28
N HIS A 48 8.11 11.08 15.01
CA HIS A 48 8.74 12.33 14.55
C HIS A 48 7.77 13.48 14.30
N LEU A 49 6.47 13.22 14.12
CA LEU A 49 5.51 14.31 13.96
C LEU A 49 5.21 14.97 15.31
N PRO A 50 4.91 16.28 15.35
CA PRO A 50 4.38 16.95 16.53
C PRO A 50 3.01 16.38 16.94
N GLU A 51 2.52 16.69 18.15
CA GLU A 51 1.17 16.27 18.58
C GLU A 51 0.06 16.83 17.68
N GLN A 52 0.26 18.06 17.20
CA GLN A 52 -0.61 18.72 16.23
C GLN A 52 0.16 18.92 14.93
N VAL A 53 -0.38 18.35 13.86
CA VAL A 53 0.20 18.36 12.52
C VAL A 53 -0.54 19.41 11.70
N GLY A 54 0.21 20.40 11.21
CA GLY A 54 -0.29 21.41 10.31
C GLY A 54 -0.63 20.82 8.94
N VAL A 55 -1.77 21.21 8.41
CA VAL A 55 -2.30 20.82 7.11
C VAL A 55 -2.65 22.10 6.36
N ASN A 56 -2.42 22.09 5.05
CA ASN A 56 -2.64 23.24 4.17
C ASN A 56 -1.75 24.44 4.54
N LEU A 57 -0.47 24.35 4.20
CA LEU A 57 0.50 25.43 4.36
C LEU A 57 0.11 26.59 3.43
N GLN A 58 -0.17 27.76 4.00
CA GLN A 58 -0.50 28.97 3.23
C GLN A 58 0.77 29.70 2.79
N SER A 59 0.66 30.56 1.79
CA SER A 59 1.77 31.41 1.32
C SER A 59 2.27 32.41 2.38
N THR A 60 1.54 32.56 3.49
CA THR A 60 1.92 33.35 4.66
C THR A 60 2.86 32.61 5.62
N GLY A 61 3.13 31.32 5.38
CA GLY A 61 3.94 30.46 6.26
C GLY A 61 3.13 29.79 7.38
N GLU A 62 1.83 30.09 7.50
CA GLU A 62 0.94 29.52 8.52
C GLU A 62 0.10 28.36 7.96
N PHE A 63 -0.13 27.34 8.79
CA PHE A 63 -1.04 26.25 8.45
C PHE A 63 -2.50 26.65 8.66
N ALA A 64 -3.37 26.41 7.68
CA ALA A 64 -4.78 26.76 7.79
C ALA A 64 -5.54 25.85 8.78
N GLN A 65 -5.07 24.61 8.98
CA GLN A 65 -5.71 23.63 9.84
C GLN A 65 -4.68 22.78 10.57
N TYR A 66 -5.01 22.37 11.79
CA TYR A 66 -4.22 21.43 12.58
C TYR A 66 -5.03 20.17 12.84
N ILE A 67 -4.41 19.02 12.64
CA ILE A 67 -4.99 17.71 12.95
C ILE A 67 -4.12 16.99 13.98
N SER A 68 -4.70 16.04 14.70
CA SER A 68 -3.93 15.23 15.65
C SER A 68 -2.93 14.35 14.90
N ARG A 69 -1.78 14.09 15.54
CA ARG A 69 -0.77 13.13 15.05
C ARG A 69 -1.38 11.79 14.66
N ASN A 70 -2.25 11.26 15.51
CA ASN A 70 -2.91 9.98 15.27
C ASN A 70 -3.73 10.02 13.98
N LEU A 71 -4.45 11.10 13.70
CA LEU A 71 -5.20 11.23 12.46
C LEU A 71 -4.28 11.37 11.23
N ALA A 72 -3.19 12.13 11.36
CA ALA A 72 -2.18 12.32 10.32
C ALA A 72 -1.44 11.02 9.95
N VAL A 73 -1.29 10.10 10.90
CA VAL A 73 -0.65 8.79 10.70
C VAL A 73 -1.65 7.73 10.25
N MET A 74 -2.78 7.62 10.97
CA MET A 74 -3.78 6.58 10.71
C MET A 74 -4.61 6.85 9.45
N GLY A 75 -4.85 8.11 9.08
CA GLY A 75 -5.60 8.46 7.89
C GLY A 75 -4.98 7.88 6.61
N PRO A 76 -3.71 8.23 6.29
CA PRO A 76 -3.02 7.65 5.14
C PRO A 76 -2.83 6.13 5.22
N LEU A 77 -2.61 5.59 6.42
CA LEU A 77 -2.47 4.14 6.61
C LEU A 77 -3.79 3.39 6.34
N ALA A 78 -4.91 3.90 6.85
CA ALA A 78 -6.25 3.35 6.62
C ALA A 78 -6.64 3.44 5.15
N LEU A 79 -6.34 4.57 4.49
CA LEU A 79 -6.59 4.76 3.07
C LEU A 79 -5.76 3.77 2.22
N THR A 80 -4.48 3.61 2.53
CA THR A 80 -3.60 2.61 1.89
C THR A 80 -4.12 1.19 2.11
N GLY A 81 -4.54 0.85 3.34
CA GLY A 81 -5.17 -0.42 3.67
C GLY A 81 -6.46 -0.68 2.88
N GLY A 82 -7.32 0.34 2.76
CA GLY A 82 -8.53 0.29 1.94
C GLY A 82 -8.23 0.02 0.46
N CYS A 83 -7.23 0.68 -0.10
CA CYS A 83 -6.78 0.43 -1.48
C CYS A 83 -6.27 -1.00 -1.67
N LEU A 84 -5.54 -1.55 -0.69
CA LEU A 84 -5.08 -2.94 -0.73
C LEU A 84 -6.25 -3.93 -0.65
N ILE A 85 -7.24 -3.70 0.21
CA ILE A 85 -8.45 -4.53 0.26
C ILE A 85 -9.16 -4.52 -1.09
N LEU A 86 -9.33 -3.35 -1.71
CA LEU A 86 -9.92 -3.22 -3.04
C LEU A 86 -9.09 -3.91 -4.12
N MET A 87 -7.75 -3.92 -4.02
CA MET A 87 -6.87 -4.68 -4.91
C MET A 87 -7.14 -6.20 -4.83
N PHE A 88 -7.39 -6.72 -3.63
CA PHE A 88 -7.75 -8.13 -3.45
C PHE A 88 -9.13 -8.45 -4.03
N CYS A 89 -10.13 -7.58 -3.79
CA CYS A 89 -11.50 -7.75 -4.30
C CYS A 89 -11.65 -7.50 -5.82
N SER A 90 -10.81 -6.66 -6.42
CA SER A 90 -10.92 -6.26 -7.83
C SER A 90 -10.28 -7.24 -8.80
N ARG A 91 -10.88 -7.43 -9.99
CA ARG A 91 -10.24 -8.15 -11.11
C ARG A 91 -9.08 -7.35 -11.73
N LYS A 92 -9.04 -6.03 -11.55
CA LYS A 92 -8.03 -5.11 -12.10
C LYS A 92 -7.10 -4.60 -10.97
N ALA A 93 -6.24 -5.48 -10.48
CA ALA A 93 -5.37 -5.21 -9.32
C ALA A 93 -4.37 -4.04 -9.50
N MET A 94 -4.02 -3.67 -10.74
CA MET A 94 -2.98 -2.65 -11.01
C MET A 94 -3.38 -1.24 -10.56
N TYR A 95 -4.65 -0.85 -10.70
CA TYR A 95 -5.08 0.52 -10.38
C TYR A 95 -5.07 0.80 -8.88
N SER A 96 -5.66 -0.09 -8.09
CA SER A 96 -5.68 0.05 -6.63
C SER A 96 -4.27 -0.03 -6.02
N TRP A 97 -3.36 -0.78 -6.64
CA TRP A 97 -1.95 -0.83 -6.28
C TRP A 97 -1.20 0.46 -6.62
N ALA A 98 -1.42 1.03 -7.80
CA ALA A 98 -0.79 2.31 -8.17
C ALA A 98 -1.27 3.43 -7.23
N ILE A 99 -2.57 3.46 -6.93
CA ILE A 99 -3.15 4.44 -5.98
C ILE A 99 -2.53 4.26 -4.60
N SER A 100 -2.37 3.03 -4.09
CA SER A 100 -1.77 2.82 -2.78
C SER A 100 -0.31 3.25 -2.69
N ILE A 101 0.44 3.24 -3.80
CA ILE A 101 1.79 3.84 -3.86
C ILE A 101 1.72 5.36 -3.82
N PHE A 102 0.80 5.97 -4.58
CA PHE A 102 0.61 7.42 -4.51
C PHE A 102 0.20 7.88 -3.11
N THR A 103 -0.59 7.10 -2.39
CA THR A 103 -1.04 7.46 -1.04
C THR A 103 0.08 7.36 0.01
N LEU A 104 1.19 6.68 -0.29
CA LEU A 104 2.41 6.72 0.52
C LEU A 104 3.15 8.06 0.41
N THR A 105 2.84 8.89 -0.58
CA THR A 105 3.42 10.24 -0.65
C THR A 105 2.79 11.19 0.37
N LEU A 106 1.54 10.95 0.79
CA LEU A 106 0.85 11.74 1.81
C LEU A 106 1.59 11.78 3.17
N PRO A 107 1.99 10.66 3.78
CA PRO A 107 2.73 10.69 5.03
C PRO A 107 4.12 11.35 4.89
N LEU A 108 4.76 11.24 3.73
CA LEU A 108 6.02 11.94 3.44
C LEU A 108 5.82 13.46 3.32
N LEU A 109 4.77 13.88 2.60
CA LEU A 109 4.41 15.29 2.45
C LEU A 109 4.07 15.93 3.79
N LEU A 110 3.30 15.24 4.65
CA LEU A 110 2.98 15.69 5.99
C LEU A 110 4.23 15.86 6.86
N LEU A 111 5.16 14.91 6.77
CA LEU A 111 6.43 14.98 7.49
C LEU A 111 7.28 16.17 7.00
N LEU A 112 7.44 16.31 5.68
CA LEU A 112 8.25 17.38 5.09
C LEU A 112 7.67 18.77 5.38
N SER A 113 6.36 18.94 5.22
CA SER A 113 5.72 20.24 5.47
C SER A 113 5.84 20.66 6.93
N ASN A 114 5.78 19.71 7.86
CA ASN A 114 5.85 20.01 9.30
C ASN A 114 7.30 20.07 9.83
N ALA A 115 8.26 19.39 9.18
CA ALA A 115 9.67 19.46 9.53
C ALA A 115 10.38 20.67 8.91
N TYR A 116 9.97 21.11 7.72
CA TYR A 116 10.54 22.24 6.99
C TYR A 116 9.44 23.17 6.46
N PRO A 117 8.82 23.98 7.33
CA PRO A 117 7.91 25.04 6.93
C PRO A 117 8.73 26.25 6.46
N THR A 118 9.14 26.27 5.18
CA THR A 118 9.79 27.43 4.55
C THR A 118 8.92 28.02 3.47
#